data_AF-A0A958UYE9-F1
#
_entry.id   AF-A0A958UYE9-F1
#
_cell.length_a   1.000
_cell.length_b   1.000
_cell.length_c   1.000
_cell.angle_alpha   90.00
_cell.angle_beta   90.00
_cell.angle_gamma   90.00
#
_symmetry.space_group_name_H-M   'P 1'
#
loop_
_entity.id
_entity.type
_entity.pdbx_description
1 polymer ?
#
loop_
_entity_poly.entity_id
_entity_poly.type
_entity_poly.pdbx_seq_one_letter_code
_entity_poly.pdbx_strand_id
1 'polypeptide(L)'
;MKFTEILNIISALIFAIIVFTGLGFLGYMIYYYANGIWGVFIPLIILIISLYVSIEIFKTIRSRGTLEFVSSRNSSHSLDNLDPLRGSDTKKYTLNEFMESYALGKILFPGGHIRIWGDQKSRGLESLNEIEAIKKEIDDSLEITFKNSNRLTIWNVKNMIVSQTTLIIHNARKVKWEWSDDANKVNYFIYRNYEGSVTTETNTKWKVKKMDILIGQPAVFIYNDSVPE
;
A
#
# COMPACT_ATOMS: atom_id res chain seq x y z
N MET A 1 5.43 -5.82 -20.04
CA MET A 1 4.49 -6.16 -18.94
C MET A 1 5.25 -7.07 -17.99
N LYS A 2 5.39 -6.69 -16.72
CA LYS A 2 6.18 -7.46 -15.75
C LYS A 2 5.44 -8.78 -15.43
N PHE A 3 6.17 -9.86 -15.15
CA PHE A 3 5.58 -11.18 -14.83
C PHE A 3 4.54 -11.10 -13.68
N THR A 4 4.81 -10.26 -12.69
CA THR A 4 3.90 -9.98 -11.57
C THR A 4 2.59 -9.31 -11.98
N GLU A 5 2.60 -8.46 -13.02
CA GLU A 5 1.38 -7.85 -13.55
C GLU A 5 0.49 -8.89 -14.25
N ILE A 6 1.10 -9.83 -14.98
CA ILE A 6 0.39 -10.95 -15.62
C ILE A 6 -0.28 -11.81 -14.56
N LEU A 7 0.46 -12.20 -13.51
CA LEU A 7 -0.08 -12.99 -12.41
C LEU A 7 -1.26 -12.29 -11.72
N ASN A 8 -1.12 -10.99 -11.40
CA ASN A 8 -2.19 -10.23 -10.78
C ASN A 8 -3.46 -10.16 -11.66
N ILE A 9 -3.30 -10.03 -12.99
CA ILE A 9 -4.43 -10.03 -13.92
C ILE A 9 -5.10 -11.41 -13.97
N ILE A 10 -4.32 -12.49 -14.10
CA ILE A 10 -4.84 -13.86 -14.15
C ILE A 10 -5.60 -14.17 -12.86
N SER A 11 -5.01 -13.89 -11.71
CA SER A 11 -5.67 -14.15 -10.45
C SER A 11 -6.89 -13.28 -10.21
N ALA A 12 -6.85 -11.98 -10.57
CA ALA A 12 -8.03 -11.12 -10.53
C ALA A 12 -9.20 -11.71 -11.34
N LEU A 13 -8.90 -12.26 -12.53
CA LEU A 13 -9.87 -12.91 -13.38
C LEU A 13 -10.45 -14.18 -12.74
N ILE A 14 -9.59 -15.04 -12.18
CA ILE A 14 -10.01 -16.27 -11.50
C ILE A 14 -10.97 -15.94 -10.33
N PHE A 15 -10.60 -15.00 -9.46
CA PHE A 15 -11.44 -14.61 -8.33
C PHE A 15 -12.77 -14.00 -8.76
N ALA A 16 -12.77 -13.13 -9.78
CA ALA A 16 -13.98 -12.54 -10.31
C ALA A 16 -14.94 -13.60 -10.90
N ILE A 17 -14.39 -14.59 -11.60
CA ILE A 17 -15.16 -15.73 -12.13
C ILE A 17 -15.72 -16.56 -10.99
N ILE A 18 -14.92 -16.95 -9.99
CA ILE A 18 -15.40 -17.76 -8.85
C ILE A 18 -16.59 -17.08 -8.16
N VAL A 19 -16.51 -15.78 -7.90
CA VAL A 19 -17.60 -15.04 -7.25
C VAL A 19 -18.82 -14.92 -8.15
N PHE A 20 -18.61 -14.67 -9.45
CA PHE A 20 -19.71 -14.59 -10.42
C PHE A 20 -20.46 -15.93 -10.50
N THR A 21 -19.72 -17.03 -10.66
CA THR A 21 -20.29 -18.38 -10.78
C THR A 21 -20.95 -18.83 -9.47
N GLY A 22 -20.35 -18.50 -8.31
CA GLY A 22 -20.93 -18.84 -7.01
C GLY A 22 -22.26 -18.13 -6.73
N LEU A 23 -22.34 -16.82 -6.99
CA LEU A 23 -23.58 -16.06 -6.88
C LEU A 23 -24.60 -16.44 -7.98
N GLY A 24 -24.12 -16.70 -9.20
CA GLY A 24 -24.95 -17.18 -10.30
C GLY A 24 -25.59 -18.54 -9.99
N PHE A 25 -24.85 -19.45 -9.35
CA PHE A 25 -25.37 -20.73 -8.88
C PHE A 25 -26.47 -20.55 -7.83
N LEU A 26 -26.32 -19.61 -6.89
CA LEU A 26 -27.40 -19.27 -5.95
C LEU A 26 -28.65 -18.73 -6.67
N GLY A 27 -28.47 -17.86 -7.67
CA GLY A 27 -29.58 -17.38 -8.50
C GLY A 27 -30.28 -18.51 -9.25
N TYR A 28 -29.51 -19.44 -9.83
CA TYR A 28 -30.04 -20.63 -10.50
C TYR A 28 -30.83 -21.54 -9.55
N MET A 29 -30.32 -21.78 -8.34
CA MET A 29 -31.04 -22.55 -7.33
C MET A 29 -32.38 -21.90 -6.97
N ILE A 30 -32.41 -20.58 -6.80
CA ILE A 30 -33.66 -19.86 -6.54
C ILE A 30 -34.64 -20.00 -7.70
N TYR A 31 -34.18 -19.86 -8.95
CA TYR A 31 -35.01 -20.08 -10.14
C TYR A 31 -35.62 -21.49 -10.15
N TYR A 32 -34.84 -22.50 -9.79
CA TYR A 32 -35.30 -23.89 -9.80
C TYR A 32 -36.37 -24.20 -8.74
N TYR A 33 -36.24 -23.62 -7.54
CA TYR A 33 -37.16 -23.89 -6.42
C TYR A 33 -38.32 -22.91 -6.30
N ALA A 34 -38.21 -21.69 -6.85
CA ALA A 34 -39.24 -20.67 -6.72
C ALA A 34 -40.24 -20.72 -7.89
N ASN A 35 -41.51 -20.96 -7.57
CA ASN A 35 -42.58 -20.89 -8.55
C ASN A 35 -43.12 -19.46 -8.68
N GLY A 36 -43.55 -19.09 -9.89
CA GLY A 36 -44.18 -17.81 -10.20
C GLY A 36 -43.19 -16.69 -10.54
N ILE A 37 -43.71 -15.46 -10.66
CA ILE A 37 -42.97 -14.30 -11.18
C ILE A 37 -41.73 -13.94 -10.34
N TRP A 38 -41.77 -14.23 -9.04
CA TRP A 38 -40.64 -14.02 -8.12
C TRP A 38 -39.44 -14.93 -8.41
N GLY A 39 -39.69 -16.12 -8.95
CA GLY A 39 -38.64 -17.05 -9.39
C GLY A 39 -37.84 -16.53 -10.58
N VAL A 40 -38.34 -15.52 -11.30
CA VAL A 40 -37.61 -14.86 -12.40
C VAL A 40 -36.96 -13.55 -11.92
N PHE A 41 -37.70 -12.75 -11.14
CA PHE A 41 -37.22 -11.45 -10.67
C PHE A 41 -36.00 -11.53 -9.75
N ILE A 42 -36.02 -12.47 -8.78
CA ILE A 42 -34.94 -12.57 -7.79
C ILE A 42 -33.60 -12.99 -8.45
N PRO A 43 -33.55 -14.02 -9.31
CA PRO A 43 -32.32 -14.39 -10.00
C PRO A 43 -31.79 -13.28 -10.91
N LEU A 44 -32.66 -12.50 -11.54
CA LEU A 44 -32.24 -11.36 -12.37
C LEU A 44 -31.50 -10.31 -11.54
N ILE A 45 -32.01 -9.98 -10.35
CA ILE A 45 -31.33 -9.06 -9.42
C ILE A 45 -29.99 -9.65 -8.96
N ILE A 46 -29.95 -10.94 -8.62
CA ILE A 46 -28.72 -11.63 -8.20
C ILE A 46 -27.67 -11.61 -9.32
N LEU A 47 -28.07 -11.76 -10.58
CA LEU A 47 -27.17 -11.68 -11.73
C LEU A 47 -26.55 -10.28 -11.87
N ILE A 48 -27.34 -9.22 -11.69
CA ILE A 48 -26.84 -7.83 -11.74
C ILE A 48 -25.86 -7.59 -10.58
N ILE A 49 -26.21 -8.04 -9.38
CA ILE A 49 -25.35 -7.92 -8.19
C ILE A 49 -24.05 -8.73 -8.39
N SER A 50 -24.13 -9.96 -8.91
CA SER A 50 -22.94 -10.79 -9.11
C SER A 50 -21.97 -10.16 -10.11
N LEU A 51 -22.49 -9.59 -11.21
CA LEU A 51 -21.68 -8.89 -12.19
C LEU A 51 -21.00 -7.67 -11.55
N TYR A 52 -21.75 -6.87 -10.80
CA TYR A 52 -21.22 -5.69 -10.11
C TYR A 52 -20.10 -6.07 -9.12
N VAL A 53 -20.35 -7.04 -8.24
CA VAL A 53 -19.38 -7.49 -7.23
C VAL A 53 -18.13 -8.06 -7.89
N SER A 54 -18.28 -8.87 -8.95
CA SER A 54 -17.14 -9.45 -9.67
C SER A 54 -16.28 -8.39 -10.36
N ILE A 55 -16.88 -7.34 -10.92
CA ILE A 55 -16.15 -6.20 -11.50
C ILE A 55 -15.34 -5.48 -10.41
N GLU A 56 -15.94 -5.23 -9.25
CA GLU A 56 -15.25 -4.54 -8.15
C GLU A 56 -14.10 -5.38 -7.56
N ILE A 57 -14.29 -6.69 -7.41
CA ILE A 57 -13.21 -7.61 -7.01
C ILE A 57 -12.09 -7.61 -8.05
N PHE A 58 -12.42 -7.67 -9.35
CA PHE A 58 -11.43 -7.62 -10.42
C PHE A 58 -10.61 -6.34 -10.37
N LYS A 59 -11.26 -5.17 -10.26
CA LYS A 59 -10.57 -3.87 -10.16
C LYS A 59 -9.68 -3.81 -8.91
N THR A 60 -10.16 -4.35 -7.79
CA THR A 60 -9.42 -4.34 -6.52
C THR A 60 -8.17 -5.22 -6.60
N ILE A 61 -8.29 -6.48 -7.02
CA ILE A 61 -7.14 -7.38 -7.14
C ILE A 61 -6.16 -6.90 -8.22
N ARG A 62 -6.64 -6.39 -9.36
CA ARG A 62 -5.77 -5.85 -10.41
C ARG A 62 -4.97 -4.63 -9.94
N SER A 63 -5.54 -3.81 -9.06
CA SER A 63 -4.88 -2.61 -8.57
C SER A 63 -3.93 -2.89 -7.39
N ARG A 64 -4.32 -3.77 -6.47
CA ARG A 64 -3.63 -4.02 -5.19
C ARG A 64 -2.80 -5.30 -5.16
N GLY A 65 -3.08 -6.27 -6.03
CA GLY A 65 -2.49 -7.61 -6.00
C GLY A 65 -3.29 -8.58 -5.12
N THR A 66 -3.13 -9.87 -5.38
CA THR A 66 -3.89 -10.95 -4.72
C THR A 66 -3.57 -11.11 -3.25
N LEU A 67 -2.28 -11.08 -2.91
CA LEU A 67 -1.80 -11.32 -1.56
C LEU A 67 -2.35 -10.26 -0.61
N GLU A 68 -2.32 -8.99 -1.04
CA GLU A 68 -2.87 -7.86 -0.29
C GLU A 68 -4.40 -7.94 -0.17
N PHE A 69 -5.10 -8.39 -1.22
CA PHE A 69 -6.55 -8.56 -1.15
C PHE A 69 -6.98 -9.60 -0.08
N VAL A 70 -6.29 -10.73 -0.02
CA VAL A 70 -6.60 -11.80 0.96
C VAL A 70 -6.13 -11.43 2.37
N SER A 71 -4.94 -10.82 2.51
CA SER A 71 -4.39 -10.46 3.82
C SER A 71 -5.16 -9.31 4.47
N SER A 72 -5.64 -8.35 3.69
CA SER A 72 -6.32 -7.14 4.20
C SER A 72 -7.62 -7.40 4.96
N ARG A 73 -8.26 -8.54 4.73
CA ARG A 73 -9.48 -8.93 5.44
C ARG A 73 -9.20 -9.59 6.80
N ASN A 74 -7.98 -10.10 6.98
CA ASN A 74 -7.55 -10.84 8.18
C ASN A 74 -6.47 -10.10 8.99
N SER A 75 -5.94 -8.97 8.51
CA SER A 75 -5.00 -8.15 9.25
C SER A 75 -5.72 -7.30 10.30
N SER A 76 -5.93 -7.90 11.48
CA SER A 76 -6.36 -7.14 12.67
C SER A 76 -5.30 -6.11 13.07
N HIS A 77 -5.72 -5.00 13.69
CA HIS A 77 -4.85 -3.99 14.32
C HIS A 77 -3.79 -4.57 15.28
N SER A 78 -3.98 -5.80 15.76
CA SER A 78 -3.02 -6.55 16.57
C SER A 78 -1.71 -6.85 15.84
N LEU A 79 -1.70 -6.95 14.51
CA LEU A 79 -0.49 -7.17 13.72
C LEU A 79 0.43 -5.94 13.68
N ASP A 80 -0.13 -4.73 13.82
CA ASP A 80 0.64 -3.48 13.91
C ASP A 80 1.43 -3.35 15.23
N ASN A 81 1.10 -4.18 16.23
CA ASN A 81 1.74 -4.22 17.54
C ASN A 81 2.61 -5.46 17.74
N LEU A 82 2.94 -6.21 16.68
CA LEU A 82 3.89 -7.30 16.80
C LEU A 82 5.27 -6.74 17.09
N ASP A 83 5.72 -6.96 18.33
CA ASP A 83 7.10 -6.70 18.68
C ASP A 83 7.98 -7.77 18.01
N PRO A 84 9.15 -7.38 17.45
CA PRO A 84 10.08 -8.33 16.89
C PRO A 84 10.47 -9.41 17.92
N LEU A 85 10.60 -10.65 17.48
CA LEU A 85 11.07 -11.75 18.32
C LEU A 85 12.48 -11.44 18.87
N ARG A 86 12.73 -11.82 20.12
CA ARG A 86 14.07 -11.71 20.74
C ARG A 86 15.08 -12.49 19.90
N GLY A 87 16.06 -11.80 19.33
CA GLY A 87 17.09 -12.38 18.45
C GLY A 87 16.88 -12.13 16.95
N SER A 88 15.80 -11.46 16.53
CA SER A 88 15.63 -11.00 15.15
C SER A 88 16.51 -9.78 14.85
N ASP A 89 17.03 -9.69 13.62
CA ASP A 89 17.70 -8.48 13.11
C ASP A 89 16.75 -7.31 12.90
N THR A 90 15.44 -7.58 12.90
CA THR A 90 14.39 -6.57 12.84
C THR A 90 14.20 -5.92 14.21
N LYS A 91 14.26 -4.59 14.25
CA LYS A 91 14.12 -3.81 15.49
C LYS A 91 13.06 -2.74 15.34
N LYS A 92 12.36 -2.49 16.45
CA LYS A 92 11.38 -1.42 16.58
C LYS A 92 12.04 -0.22 17.25
N TYR A 93 11.88 0.95 16.67
CA TYR A 93 12.46 2.20 17.15
C TYR A 93 11.38 3.28 17.26
N THR A 94 11.50 4.11 18.29
CA THR A 94 10.94 5.47 18.25
C THR A 94 11.77 6.36 17.32
N LEU A 95 11.24 7.53 16.96
CA LEU A 95 11.96 8.48 16.11
C LEU A 95 13.33 8.88 16.68
N ASN A 96 13.42 9.15 17.98
CA ASN A 96 14.67 9.56 18.60
C ASN A 96 15.69 8.41 18.65
N GLU A 97 15.28 7.21 19.07
CA GLU A 97 16.16 6.03 19.12
C GLU A 97 16.68 5.64 17.73
N PHE A 98 15.84 5.80 16.71
CA PHE A 98 16.23 5.58 15.32
C PHE A 98 17.31 6.58 14.88
N MET A 99 17.12 7.87 15.16
CA MET A 99 18.11 8.90 14.81
C MET A 99 19.43 8.71 15.54
N GLU A 100 19.40 8.34 16.82
CA GLU A 100 20.60 8.00 17.59
C GLU A 100 21.32 6.79 16.98
N SER A 101 20.57 5.73 16.65
CA SER A 101 21.13 4.52 16.05
C SER A 101 21.69 4.76 14.65
N TYR A 102 21.05 5.63 13.86
CA TYR A 102 21.53 6.06 12.56
C TYR A 102 22.82 6.88 12.68
N ALA A 103 22.88 7.84 13.60
CA ALA A 103 24.09 8.64 13.85
C ALA A 103 25.29 7.79 14.31
N LEU A 104 25.03 6.69 15.02
CA LEU A 104 26.04 5.71 15.42
C LEU A 104 26.43 4.72 14.31
N GLY A 105 25.86 4.83 13.11
CA GLY A 105 26.13 3.92 11.99
C GLY A 105 25.63 2.48 12.19
N LYS A 106 24.71 2.26 13.15
CA LYS A 106 24.17 0.92 13.46
C LYS A 106 23.06 0.48 12.51
N ILE A 107 22.49 1.42 11.76
CA ILE A 107 21.41 1.16 10.80
C ILE A 107 22.02 1.04 9.41
N LEU A 108 21.95 -0.15 8.82
CA LEU A 108 22.54 -0.49 7.52
C LEU A 108 21.53 -0.44 6.36
N PHE A 109 20.33 0.09 6.57
CA PHE A 109 19.28 0.16 5.55
C PHE A 109 19.65 1.15 4.43
N PRO A 110 19.95 0.70 3.20
CA PRO A 110 20.49 1.56 2.15
C PRO A 110 19.42 2.32 1.35
N GLY A 111 18.13 2.10 1.62
CA GLY A 111 17.02 2.56 0.80
C GLY A 111 16.38 1.45 -0.02
N GLY A 112 15.53 1.80 -0.98
CA GLY A 112 14.75 0.81 -1.73
C GLY A 112 13.62 1.40 -2.56
N HIS A 113 12.68 0.54 -2.95
CA HIS A 113 11.40 0.91 -3.53
C HIS A 113 10.48 1.46 -2.44
N ILE A 114 9.67 2.46 -2.77
CA ILE A 114 8.82 3.16 -1.79
C ILE A 114 7.36 2.83 -2.06
N ARG A 115 6.59 2.56 -1.01
CA ARG A 115 5.13 2.53 -1.02
C ARG A 115 4.59 3.46 0.05
N ILE A 116 3.61 4.28 -0.32
CA ILE A 116 2.97 5.25 0.59
C ILE A 116 1.49 4.91 0.67
N TRP A 117 1.02 4.38 1.80
CA TRP A 117 -0.35 3.87 1.95
C TRP A 117 -0.81 2.97 0.79
N GLY A 118 0.09 2.08 0.34
CA GLY A 118 -0.17 1.18 -0.79
C GLY A 118 0.02 1.78 -2.17
N ASP A 119 0.21 3.10 -2.28
CA ASP A 119 0.60 3.71 -3.54
C ASP A 119 2.05 3.34 -3.87
N GLN A 120 2.20 2.55 -4.92
CA GLN A 120 3.49 2.24 -5.52
C GLN A 120 3.64 2.91 -6.89
N LYS A 121 2.55 3.39 -7.50
CA LYS A 121 2.51 3.76 -8.93
C LYS A 121 2.68 5.25 -9.17
N SER A 122 2.62 6.07 -8.12
CA SER A 122 3.00 7.47 -8.24
C SER A 122 4.45 7.62 -8.67
N ARG A 123 4.72 8.72 -9.38
CA ARG A 123 5.96 8.89 -10.13
C ARG A 123 7.19 8.84 -9.21
N GLY A 124 8.13 7.96 -9.53
CA GLY A 124 9.39 7.78 -8.80
C GLY A 124 9.34 6.86 -7.57
N LEU A 125 8.15 6.35 -7.20
CA LEU A 125 8.03 5.38 -6.10
C LEU A 125 8.50 3.97 -6.48
N GLU A 126 8.30 3.57 -7.74
CA GLU A 126 8.75 2.27 -8.26
C GLU A 126 10.25 2.20 -8.53
N SER A 127 10.97 3.33 -8.62
CA SER A 127 12.42 3.30 -8.82
C SER A 127 13.16 2.93 -7.54
N LEU A 128 14.37 2.39 -7.68
CA LEU A 128 15.24 2.17 -6.54
C LEU A 128 15.73 3.54 -6.04
N ASN A 129 15.41 3.87 -4.78
CA ASN A 129 15.81 5.12 -4.16
C ASN A 129 16.84 4.81 -3.05
N GLU A 130 18.12 5.07 -3.33
CA GLU A 130 19.20 4.93 -2.34
C GLU A 130 19.22 6.12 -1.39
N ILE A 131 19.24 5.85 -0.09
CA ILE A 131 19.28 6.88 0.96
C ILE A 131 20.64 7.56 0.93
N GLU A 132 20.63 8.88 0.83
CA GLU A 132 21.79 9.73 0.97
C GLU A 132 21.91 10.26 2.40
N ALA A 133 20.80 10.74 2.96
CA ALA A 133 20.78 11.31 4.29
C ALA A 133 19.41 11.15 4.95
N ILE A 134 19.41 11.03 6.27
CA ILE A 134 18.20 11.06 7.08
C ILE A 134 18.35 12.16 8.14
N LYS A 135 17.32 12.99 8.30
CA LYS A 135 17.29 14.10 9.26
C LYS A 135 15.96 14.12 10.00
N LYS A 136 16.02 14.54 11.26
CA LYS A 136 14.85 14.91 12.03
C LYS A 136 14.67 16.42 11.92
N GLU A 137 13.51 16.85 11.48
CA GLU A 137 13.14 18.27 11.40
C GLU A 137 12.51 18.75 12.70
N ILE A 138 12.44 20.08 12.86
CA ILE A 138 11.96 20.75 14.08
C ILE A 138 10.49 20.42 14.38
N ASP A 139 9.69 20.10 13.36
CA ASP A 139 8.26 19.82 13.46
C ASP A 139 7.91 18.34 13.72
N ASP A 140 8.88 17.59 14.28
CA ASP A 140 8.78 16.14 14.54
C ASP A 140 8.48 15.33 13.26
N SER A 141 9.02 15.82 12.14
CA SER A 141 9.04 15.08 10.89
C SER A 141 10.39 14.42 10.64
N LEU A 142 10.34 13.26 9.99
CA LEU A 142 11.48 12.53 9.48
C LEU A 142 11.63 12.87 8.00
N GLU A 143 12.77 13.43 7.63
CA GLU A 143 13.15 13.70 6.24
C GLU A 143 14.20 12.68 5.79
N ILE A 144 13.90 11.98 4.69
CA ILE A 144 14.82 11.08 4.00
C ILE A 144 15.14 11.69 2.65
N THR A 145 16.40 12.04 2.44
CA THR A 145 16.92 12.50 1.14
C THR A 145 17.58 11.31 0.44
N PHE A 146 17.29 11.16 -0.85
CA PHE A 146 17.82 10.09 -1.69
C PHE A 146 18.84 10.63 -2.70
N LYS A 147 19.77 9.78 -3.14
CA LYS A 147 20.86 10.17 -4.07
C LYS A 147 20.38 10.73 -5.41
N ASN A 148 19.17 10.39 -5.82
CA ASN A 148 18.53 10.95 -7.02
C ASN A 148 17.87 12.32 -6.78
N SER A 149 18.21 13.00 -5.68
CA SER A 149 17.63 14.28 -5.25
C SER A 149 16.14 14.22 -4.91
N ASN A 150 15.54 13.04 -4.83
CA ASN A 150 14.19 12.89 -4.31
C ASN A 150 14.19 13.04 -2.78
N ARG A 151 13.03 13.40 -2.24
CA ARG A 151 12.86 13.62 -0.81
C ARG A 151 11.54 13.04 -0.32
N LEU A 152 11.60 12.36 0.81
CA LEU A 152 10.45 11.84 1.52
C LEU A 152 10.39 12.47 2.91
N THR A 153 9.33 13.23 3.18
CA THR A 153 9.09 13.82 4.50
C THR A 153 7.87 13.19 5.13
N ILE A 154 8.00 12.76 6.39
CA ILE A 154 7.00 11.95 7.10
C ILE A 154 6.71 12.60 8.44
N TRP A 155 5.47 13.01 8.68
CA TRP A 155 5.08 13.74 9.89
C TRP A 155 4.44 12.83 10.93
N ASN A 156 4.81 13.08 12.19
CA ASN A 156 4.25 12.43 13.38
C ASN A 156 4.52 10.91 13.40
N VAL A 157 5.80 10.57 13.23
CA VAL A 157 6.30 9.20 13.22
C VAL A 157 6.38 8.70 14.67
N LYS A 158 5.50 7.76 15.04
CA LYS A 158 5.50 7.19 16.40
C LYS A 158 6.46 6.03 16.55
N ASN A 159 6.35 5.05 15.65
CA ASN A 159 7.11 3.82 15.68
C ASN A 159 7.58 3.47 14.27
N MET A 160 8.79 2.94 14.19
CA MET A 160 9.39 2.45 12.97
C MET A 160 9.89 1.04 13.20
N ILE A 161 9.72 0.17 12.21
CA ILE A 161 10.33 -1.15 12.19
C ILE A 161 11.39 -1.13 11.12
N VAL A 162 12.61 -1.49 11.50
CA VAL A 162 13.79 -1.42 10.63
C VAL A 162 14.48 -2.76 10.63
N SER A 163 14.81 -3.23 9.43
CA SER A 163 15.70 -4.36 9.20
C SER A 163 16.82 -3.92 8.25
N GLN A 164 17.67 -4.85 7.81
CA GLN A 164 18.70 -4.56 6.81
C GLN A 164 18.09 -4.19 5.45
N THR A 165 16.92 -4.73 5.11
CA THR A 165 16.29 -4.59 3.78
C THR A 165 15.03 -3.76 3.79
N THR A 166 14.50 -3.41 4.97
CA THR A 166 13.20 -2.74 5.08
C THR A 166 13.15 -1.65 6.13
N LEU A 167 12.37 -0.62 5.83
CA LEU A 167 11.89 0.40 6.76
C LEU A 167 10.36 0.46 6.66
N ILE A 168 9.68 0.20 7.76
CA ILE A 168 8.22 0.25 7.86
C ILE A 168 7.82 1.32 8.87
N ILE A 169 6.93 2.21 8.45
CA ILE A 169 6.32 3.24 9.30
C ILE A 169 4.81 3.03 9.23
N HIS A 170 4.24 2.46 10.28
CA HIS A 170 2.82 2.09 10.30
C HIS A 170 1.91 3.31 10.26
N ASN A 171 2.22 4.33 11.07
CA ASN A 171 1.37 5.49 11.28
C ASN A 171 2.12 6.78 10.96
N ALA A 172 1.51 7.61 10.13
CA ALA A 172 1.89 9.00 9.90
C ALA A 172 0.62 9.83 9.71
N ARG A 173 0.68 11.11 10.05
CA ARG A 173 -0.43 12.03 9.75
C ARG A 173 -0.40 12.50 8.31
N LYS A 174 0.82 12.68 7.79
CA LYS A 174 1.10 13.22 6.47
C LYS A 174 2.39 12.63 5.96
N VAL A 175 2.44 12.37 4.66
CA VAL A 175 3.65 11.98 3.92
C VAL A 175 3.76 12.88 2.71
N LYS A 176 4.93 13.43 2.44
CA LYS A 176 5.22 14.24 1.25
C LYS A 176 6.34 13.57 0.48
N TRP A 177 6.06 13.28 -0.77
CA TRP A 177 7.04 12.79 -1.73
C TRP A 177 7.38 13.90 -2.70
N GLU A 178 8.65 14.22 -2.85
CA GLU A 178 9.15 15.25 -3.75
C GLU A 178 10.17 14.65 -4.71
N TRP A 179 10.09 15.08 -5.97
CA TRP A 179 11.04 14.72 -7.02
C TRP A 179 11.30 15.92 -7.92
N SER A 180 12.50 15.98 -8.49
CA SER A 180 12.85 16.97 -9.50
C SER A 180 12.58 16.41 -10.89
N ASP A 181 12.07 17.24 -11.80
CA ASP A 181 12.04 16.91 -13.23
C ASP A 181 13.32 17.38 -13.94
N ASP A 182 13.46 17.05 -15.22
CA ASP A 182 14.62 17.44 -16.06
C ASP A 182 14.77 18.97 -16.17
N ALA A 183 13.71 19.74 -15.88
CA ALA A 183 13.72 21.19 -15.84
C ALA A 183 14.04 21.74 -14.44
N ASN A 184 14.47 20.88 -13.51
CA ASN A 184 14.80 21.18 -12.12
C ASN A 184 13.63 21.79 -11.32
N LYS A 185 12.38 21.58 -11.77
CA LYS A 185 11.20 21.98 -11.00
C LYS A 185 10.89 20.90 -9.97
N VAL A 186 10.70 21.35 -8.74
CA VAL A 186 10.28 20.47 -7.64
C VAL A 186 8.80 20.16 -7.79
N ASN A 187 8.53 18.89 -8.04
CA ASN A 187 7.19 18.32 -8.11
C ASN A 187 6.93 17.53 -6.83
N TYR A 188 5.66 17.44 -6.41
CA TYR A 188 5.32 16.74 -5.18
C TYR A 188 3.98 16.03 -5.21
N PHE A 189 3.87 15.02 -4.35
CA PHE A 189 2.64 14.44 -3.85
C PHE A 189 2.60 14.61 -2.34
N ILE A 190 1.48 15.11 -1.82
CA ILE A 190 1.21 15.16 -0.38
C ILE A 190 0.04 14.22 -0.11
N TYR A 191 0.29 13.23 0.73
CA TYR A 191 -0.69 12.27 1.22
C TYR A 191 -1.04 12.66 2.66
N ARG A 192 -2.33 12.82 2.97
CA ARG A 192 -2.82 13.12 4.32
C ARG A 192 -3.83 12.07 4.76
N ASN A 193 -3.65 11.56 5.97
CA ASN A 193 -4.59 10.64 6.59
C ASN A 193 -5.61 11.43 7.44
N TYR A 194 -6.88 11.34 7.07
CA TYR A 194 -8.02 11.88 7.79
C TYR A 194 -8.98 10.73 8.12
N GLU A 195 -8.98 10.31 9.38
CA GLU A 195 -9.98 9.39 9.97
C GLU A 195 -10.25 8.12 9.12
N GLY A 196 -9.19 7.51 8.57
CA GLY A 196 -9.28 6.28 7.78
C GLY A 196 -9.37 6.49 6.26
N SER A 197 -9.33 7.74 5.78
CA SER A 197 -9.22 8.06 4.36
C SER A 197 -7.89 8.78 4.07
N VAL A 198 -7.23 8.44 2.96
CA VAL A 198 -6.07 9.18 2.48
C VAL A 198 -6.48 10.07 1.32
N THR A 199 -6.26 11.36 1.51
CA THR A 199 -6.38 12.37 0.47
C THR A 199 -4.99 12.68 -0.08
N THR A 200 -4.89 12.84 -1.40
CA THR A 200 -3.64 13.15 -2.06
C THR A 200 -3.76 14.47 -2.81
N GLU A 201 -2.77 15.35 -2.64
CA GLU A 201 -2.59 16.62 -3.34
C GLU A 201 -1.31 16.59 -4.16
N THR A 202 -1.29 17.29 -5.30
CA THR A 202 -0.09 17.40 -6.15
C THR A 202 -0.06 18.76 -6.85
N ASN A 203 1.13 19.25 -7.16
CA ASN A 203 1.33 20.41 -8.04
C ASN A 203 1.46 20.04 -9.52
N THR A 204 1.25 18.78 -9.87
CA THR A 204 1.36 18.28 -11.25
C THR A 204 -0.01 18.03 -11.88
N LYS A 205 -0.05 17.88 -13.21
CA LYS A 205 -1.27 17.43 -13.92
C LYS A 205 -1.53 15.91 -13.76
N TRP A 206 -0.75 15.21 -12.95
CA TRP A 206 -0.87 13.77 -12.78
C TRP A 206 -2.21 13.44 -12.11
N LYS A 207 -2.95 12.49 -12.68
CA LYS A 207 -4.24 12.09 -12.10
C LYS A 207 -3.98 11.36 -10.79
N VAL A 208 -4.29 12.04 -9.70
CA VAL A 208 -4.36 11.46 -8.37
C VAL A 208 -5.49 10.43 -8.35
N LYS A 209 -5.16 9.16 -8.10
CA LYS A 209 -6.17 8.15 -7.85
C LYS A 209 -6.68 8.31 -6.42
N LYS A 210 -8.00 8.22 -6.22
CA LYS A 210 -8.55 7.96 -4.88
C LYS A 210 -8.05 6.60 -4.41
N MET A 211 -7.55 6.55 -3.19
CA MET A 211 -7.02 5.34 -2.57
C MET A 211 -7.84 5.04 -1.32
N ASP A 212 -8.44 3.86 -1.29
CA ASP A 212 -8.98 3.34 -0.03
C ASP A 212 -7.83 2.62 0.67
N ILE A 213 -7.44 3.12 1.83
CA ILE A 213 -6.40 2.51 2.66
C ILE A 213 -6.99 1.26 3.30
N LEU A 214 -6.21 0.17 3.32
CA LEU A 214 -6.56 -1.01 4.10
C LEU A 214 -6.22 -0.78 5.58
N ILE A 215 -7.04 -1.32 6.48
CA ILE A 215 -6.74 -1.33 7.92
C ILE A 215 -5.43 -2.09 8.12
N GLY A 216 -4.44 -1.46 8.77
CA GLY A 216 -3.11 -2.02 9.00
C GLY A 216 -2.09 -1.80 7.87
N GLN A 217 -2.44 -1.05 6.82
CA GLN A 217 -1.48 -0.71 5.77
C GLN A 217 -0.49 0.35 6.28
N PRO A 218 0.83 0.14 6.14
CA PRO A 218 1.80 1.10 6.63
C PRO A 218 1.72 2.40 5.84
N ALA A 219 1.87 3.51 6.57
CA ALA A 219 1.96 4.84 5.97
C ALA A 219 3.13 4.93 5.00
N VAL A 220 4.28 4.39 5.36
CA VAL A 220 5.44 4.27 4.47
C VAL A 220 6.04 2.88 4.61
N PHE A 221 6.32 2.26 3.47
CA PHE A 221 7.11 1.04 3.38
C PHE A 221 8.21 1.22 2.35
N ILE A 222 9.46 1.17 2.79
CA ILE A 222 10.62 1.16 1.92
C ILE A 222 11.26 -0.21 1.99
N TYR A 223 11.50 -0.85 0.84
CA TYR A 223 12.04 -2.20 0.78
C TYR A 223 13.01 -2.37 -0.37
N ASN A 224 14.06 -3.16 -0.11
CA ASN A 224 15.10 -3.48 -1.08
C ASN A 224 15.03 -4.96 -1.45
N ASP A 225 14.64 -5.26 -2.69
CA ASP A 225 14.56 -6.63 -3.22
C ASP A 225 15.95 -7.17 -3.65
N SER A 226 17.00 -6.35 -3.60
CA SER A 226 18.32 -6.64 -4.19
C SER A 226 19.42 -6.95 -3.18
N VAL A 227 19.10 -7.31 -1.93
CA VAL A 227 20.13 -7.79 -1.00
C VAL A 227 20.38 -9.29 -1.27
N PRO A 228 21.59 -9.68 -1.71
CA PRO A 228 21.96 -11.09 -1.78
C PRO A 228 22.09 -11.63 -0.35
N GLU A 229 21.59 -12.84 -0.12
CA GLU A 229 21.93 -13.63 1.08
C GLU A 229 23.45 -13.80 1.25
#